data_AF-A0A521WNM9-F1
#
_entry.id   AF-A0A521WNM9-F1
#
_cell.length_a   1.000
_cell.length_b   1.000
_cell.length_c   1.000
_cell.angle_alpha   90.00
_cell.angle_beta   90.00
_cell.angle_gamma   90.00
#
_symmetry.space_group_name_H-M   'P 1'
#
loop_
_entity.id
_entity.type
_entity.pdbx_description
1 polymer ?
#
loop_
_entity_poly.entity_id
_entity_poly.type
_entity_poly.pdbx_seq_one_letter_code
_entity_poly.pdbx_strand_id
1 'polypeptide(L)'
;MIKTGNYVKECALAYPIWSHNTHKISGGNRQGKTIKYCLCNIILSPNFMEILYREHRRNQGRLPDLDCLMILMHLSIYVKLSSNIDKICSLCYAGYMLQKLFKEIGLSENTRSVYSYLLEHGASSARQIADGLGIPRPSVYDQITILKSHDLATERIQENKKLFQIDDIKNLPRLIKEKIALLEKEEKHLEAILPRLLKHSESIAPKIKFYSGVHGVKQVLNEFCWQQNAETAAFWATKEMIAVLGKEYFEDLNRRRIRQNIYTRGLWPDDKKVSLKEYPCFGVSEGFLREIRIAPKGITWDMSYWLYGEDKVAFVSSRQETFGFVIHSKDFYNTMKAQFEAVWSTSKPLKSEPRYTDAFLETV
;
A
#
# COMPACT_ATOMS: atom_id res chain seq x y z
N MET A 1 -19.43 4.80 -37.56
CA MET A 1 -18.08 4.38 -38.00
C MET A 1 -17.06 5.04 -37.09
N ILE A 2 -16.41 4.30 -36.19
CA ILE A 2 -15.28 4.77 -35.39
C ILE A 2 -14.15 3.79 -35.69
N LYS A 3 -12.98 4.32 -36.08
CA LYS A 3 -11.81 3.55 -36.51
C LYS A 3 -11.29 2.67 -35.37
N THR A 4 -11.60 1.37 -35.40
CA THR A 4 -11.21 0.35 -34.42
C THR A 4 -9.83 -0.27 -34.68
N GLY A 5 -9.03 0.30 -35.60
CA GLY A 5 -7.80 -0.32 -36.10
C GLY A 5 -6.62 -0.38 -35.12
N ASN A 6 -6.55 0.52 -34.12
CA ASN A 6 -5.35 0.64 -33.27
C ASN A 6 -5.49 -0.04 -31.89
N TYR A 7 -6.69 -0.16 -31.32
CA TYR A 7 -6.88 -0.81 -30.00
C TYR A 7 -6.74 -2.34 -30.02
N VAL A 8 -6.91 -2.97 -31.19
CA VAL A 8 -6.80 -4.44 -31.32
C VAL A 8 -5.34 -4.90 -31.25
N LYS A 9 -4.37 -4.05 -31.60
CA LYS A 9 -2.94 -4.39 -31.55
C LYS A 9 -2.33 -4.27 -30.15
N GLU A 10 -2.82 -3.37 -29.30
CA GLU A 10 -2.27 -3.17 -27.95
C GLU A 10 -2.83 -4.20 -26.94
N CYS A 11 -4.08 -4.65 -27.07
CA CYS A 11 -4.64 -5.68 -26.18
C CYS A 11 -4.19 -7.12 -26.49
N ALA A 12 -3.82 -7.41 -27.74
CA ALA A 12 -3.32 -8.74 -28.13
C ALA A 12 -1.96 -9.09 -27.51
N LEU A 13 -1.21 -8.09 -27.03
CA LEU A 13 0.09 -8.25 -26.36
C LEU A 13 -0.04 -8.59 -24.86
N ALA A 14 -1.21 -8.37 -24.25
CA ALA A 14 -1.43 -8.57 -22.82
C ALA A 14 -2.04 -9.94 -22.46
N TYR A 15 -2.73 -10.61 -23.39
CA TYR A 15 -3.44 -11.87 -23.10
C TYR A 15 -3.46 -12.82 -24.31
N PRO A 16 -2.45 -13.70 -24.48
CA PRO A 16 -2.46 -14.76 -25.49
C PRO A 16 -3.50 -15.87 -25.21
N ILE A 17 -4.09 -15.86 -24.01
CA ILE A 17 -4.66 -17.04 -23.34
C ILE A 17 -5.94 -17.58 -24.00
N TRP A 18 -6.65 -16.84 -24.87
CA TRP A 18 -7.93 -17.29 -25.42
C TRP A 18 -8.16 -17.01 -26.92
N SER A 19 -7.12 -16.96 -27.74
CA SER A 19 -7.30 -16.78 -29.21
C SER A 19 -7.56 -18.08 -29.99
N HIS A 20 -7.33 -19.26 -29.41
CA HIS A 20 -7.36 -20.53 -30.17
C HIS A 20 -8.67 -21.31 -30.17
N ASN A 21 -9.70 -20.91 -29.41
CA ASN A 21 -10.99 -21.62 -29.40
C ASN A 21 -12.12 -20.99 -30.23
N THR A 22 -11.83 -20.00 -31.10
CA THR A 22 -12.86 -19.40 -31.98
C THR A 22 -13.03 -20.06 -33.35
N HIS A 23 -12.32 -21.16 -33.65
CA HIS A 23 -12.49 -21.90 -34.90
C HIS A 23 -13.43 -23.10 -34.75
N LYS A 24 -14.73 -22.83 -34.61
CA LYS A 24 -15.88 -23.64 -35.12
C LYS A 24 -17.19 -23.14 -34.53
N ILE A 25 -17.62 -21.94 -34.93
CA ILE A 25 -19.05 -21.59 -34.94
C ILE A 25 -19.31 -20.92 -36.28
N SER A 26 -19.61 -21.75 -37.28
CA SER A 26 -20.09 -21.33 -38.59
C SER A 26 -21.55 -20.88 -38.46
N GLY A 27 -21.82 -19.64 -38.88
CA GLY A 27 -23.17 -19.10 -39.07
C GLY A 27 -23.53 -17.95 -38.10
N GLY A 28 -23.78 -16.76 -38.66
CA GLY A 28 -24.58 -15.71 -38.00
C GLY A 28 -23.83 -14.45 -37.53
N ASN A 29 -24.07 -13.36 -38.25
CA ASN A 29 -23.95 -11.93 -37.90
C ASN A 29 -22.66 -11.33 -37.30
N ARG A 30 -21.99 -10.46 -38.08
CA ARG A 30 -20.80 -9.67 -37.70
C ARG A 30 -21.03 -8.67 -36.56
N GLN A 31 -22.25 -8.19 -36.32
CA GLN A 31 -22.54 -7.24 -35.21
C GLN A 31 -22.55 -7.90 -33.82
N GLY A 32 -22.99 -9.16 -33.72
CA GLY A 32 -23.04 -9.89 -32.44
C GLY A 32 -21.65 -10.30 -31.91
N LYS A 33 -20.67 -10.47 -32.81
CA LYS A 33 -19.28 -10.73 -32.42
C LYS A 33 -18.62 -9.51 -31.79
N THR A 34 -18.81 -8.32 -32.36
CA THR A 34 -18.19 -7.07 -31.86
C THR A 34 -18.69 -6.69 -30.45
N ILE A 35 -19.98 -6.89 -30.18
CA ILE A 35 -20.57 -6.62 -28.87
C ILE A 35 -20.05 -7.60 -27.79
N LYS A 36 -19.89 -8.89 -28.13
CA LYS A 36 -19.29 -9.90 -27.24
C LYS A 36 -17.83 -9.58 -26.87
N TYR A 37 -17.03 -9.11 -27.81
CA TYR A 37 -15.64 -8.71 -27.55
C TYR A 37 -15.53 -7.46 -26.67
N CYS A 38 -16.41 -6.46 -26.85
CA CYS A 38 -16.46 -5.29 -25.96
C CYS A 38 -16.86 -5.66 -24.52
N LEU A 39 -17.84 -6.54 -24.34
CA LEU A 39 -18.30 -6.97 -23.01
C LEU A 39 -17.23 -7.77 -22.26
N CYS A 40 -16.48 -8.66 -22.92
CA CYS A 40 -15.35 -9.33 -22.28
C CYS A 40 -14.27 -8.35 -21.82
N ASN A 41 -13.96 -7.32 -22.61
CA ASN A 41 -12.92 -6.33 -22.25
C ASN A 41 -13.34 -5.41 -21.09
N ILE A 42 -14.63 -5.10 -20.93
CA ILE A 42 -15.14 -4.31 -19.79
C ILE A 42 -15.11 -5.13 -18.50
N ILE A 43 -15.50 -6.41 -18.57
CA ILE A 43 -15.52 -7.34 -17.43
C ILE A 43 -14.09 -7.66 -16.95
N LEU A 44 -13.08 -7.64 -17.82
CA LEU A 44 -11.70 -7.99 -17.49
C LEU A 44 -10.82 -6.80 -17.04
N SER A 45 -11.37 -5.60 -16.88
CA SER A 45 -10.57 -4.48 -16.37
C SER A 45 -10.32 -4.62 -14.86
N PRO A 46 -9.08 -4.42 -14.36
CA PRO A 46 -8.72 -4.64 -12.96
C PRO A 46 -9.60 -3.87 -11.97
N ASN A 47 -9.95 -2.63 -12.32
CA ASN A 47 -10.81 -1.78 -11.48
C ASN A 47 -12.25 -2.29 -11.40
N PHE A 48 -12.80 -2.85 -12.48
CA PHE A 48 -14.19 -3.30 -12.52
C PHE A 48 -14.39 -4.60 -11.73
N MET A 49 -13.42 -5.52 -11.81
CA MET A 49 -13.42 -6.76 -11.03
C MET A 49 -13.26 -6.53 -9.53
N GLU A 50 -12.42 -5.56 -9.14
CA GLU A 50 -12.24 -5.19 -7.73
C GLU A 50 -13.49 -4.51 -7.15
N ILE A 51 -14.16 -3.67 -7.93
CA ILE A 51 -15.43 -3.02 -7.56
C ILE A 51 -16.55 -4.06 -7.41
N LEU A 52 -16.71 -4.97 -8.37
CA LEU A 52 -17.73 -6.03 -8.30
C LEU A 52 -17.54 -6.96 -7.11
N TYR A 53 -16.30 -7.37 -6.82
CA TYR A 53 -16.00 -8.22 -5.68
C TYR A 53 -16.29 -7.51 -4.34
N ARG A 54 -15.95 -6.21 -4.22
CA ARG A 54 -16.23 -5.41 -3.01
C ARG A 54 -17.72 -5.17 -2.79
N GLU A 55 -18.47 -4.86 -3.84
CA GLU A 55 -19.92 -4.63 -3.76
C GLU A 55 -20.70 -5.91 -3.46
N HIS A 56 -20.28 -7.05 -4.02
CA HIS A 56 -20.91 -8.34 -3.72
C HIS A 56 -20.71 -8.75 -2.25
N ARG A 57 -19.51 -8.52 -1.68
CA ARG A 57 -19.27 -8.74 -0.23
C ARG A 57 -20.11 -7.83 0.66
N ARG A 58 -20.35 -6.57 0.25
CA ARG A 58 -21.16 -5.62 1.01
C ARG A 58 -22.62 -6.02 1.10
N ASN A 59 -23.17 -6.63 0.05
CA ASN A 59 -24.61 -6.84 -0.07
C ASN A 59 -25.09 -8.25 0.31
N GLN A 60 -24.25 -9.12 0.88
CA GLN A 60 -24.62 -10.49 1.32
C GLN A 60 -25.49 -11.26 0.28
N GLY A 61 -25.26 -11.03 -1.02
CA GLY A 61 -26.02 -11.70 -2.08
C GLY A 61 -27.41 -11.12 -2.44
N ARG A 62 -27.78 -9.90 -2.03
CA ARG A 62 -29.00 -9.22 -2.52
C ARG A 62 -28.71 -8.11 -3.54
N LEU A 63 -29.48 -8.10 -4.63
CA LEU A 63 -29.44 -7.10 -5.70
C LEU A 63 -30.18 -5.81 -5.28
N PRO A 64 -29.68 -4.59 -5.62
CA PRO A 64 -30.40 -3.33 -5.42
C PRO A 64 -31.38 -3.02 -6.58
N ASP A 65 -32.37 -2.18 -6.27
CA ASP A 65 -33.61 -1.98 -7.03
C ASP A 65 -33.54 -1.07 -8.28
N LEU A 66 -34.34 -1.50 -9.27
CA LEU A 66 -35.12 -0.81 -10.31
C LEU A 66 -34.52 -0.08 -11.54
N ASP A 67 -33.22 0.23 -11.64
CA ASP A 67 -32.61 0.59 -12.95
C ASP A 67 -31.92 -0.60 -13.66
N CYS A 68 -31.94 -1.78 -13.03
CA CYS A 68 -31.35 -3.03 -13.54
C CYS A 68 -32.25 -3.82 -14.50
N LEU A 69 -33.51 -3.43 -14.72
CA LEU A 69 -34.48 -4.23 -15.50
C LEU A 69 -34.16 -4.34 -17.00
N MET A 70 -33.49 -3.33 -17.59
CA MET A 70 -32.98 -3.44 -18.97
C MET A 70 -31.76 -4.35 -19.11
N ILE A 71 -30.97 -4.50 -18.04
CA ILE A 71 -29.87 -5.46 -17.99
C ILE A 71 -30.44 -6.88 -17.81
N LEU A 72 -31.56 -7.03 -17.08
CA LEU A 72 -32.21 -8.31 -16.82
C LEU A 72 -32.85 -8.98 -18.05
N MET A 73 -33.33 -8.24 -19.04
CA MET A 73 -33.82 -8.87 -20.29
C MET A 73 -32.68 -9.49 -21.12
N HIS A 74 -31.47 -8.94 -21.07
CA HIS A 74 -30.28 -9.57 -21.66
C HIS A 74 -29.70 -10.69 -20.79
N LEU A 75 -30.05 -10.74 -19.50
CA LEU A 75 -29.63 -11.77 -18.55
C LEU A 75 -30.52 -13.02 -18.54
N SER A 76 -31.58 -13.11 -19.35
CA SER A 76 -32.32 -14.38 -19.52
C SER A 76 -31.47 -15.49 -20.17
N ILE A 77 -30.34 -15.12 -20.80
CA ILE A 77 -29.25 -16.04 -21.21
C ILE A 77 -28.28 -16.36 -20.05
N TYR A 78 -28.21 -15.51 -19.01
CA TYR A 78 -27.27 -15.60 -17.87
C TYR A 78 -27.73 -16.47 -16.70
N VAL A 79 -29.01 -16.81 -16.59
CA VAL A 79 -29.51 -17.64 -15.46
C VAL A 79 -28.90 -19.06 -15.47
N LYS A 80 -28.40 -19.53 -16.63
CA LYS A 80 -27.61 -20.77 -16.74
C LYS A 80 -26.10 -20.60 -16.53
N LEU A 81 -25.61 -19.36 -16.41
CA LEU A 81 -24.18 -19.02 -16.29
C LEU A 81 -23.78 -18.56 -14.88
N SER A 82 -24.71 -18.25 -13.98
CA SER A 82 -24.38 -17.69 -12.65
C SER A 82 -23.48 -18.59 -11.79
N SER A 83 -23.66 -19.91 -11.84
CA SER A 83 -22.81 -20.85 -11.09
C SER A 83 -21.39 -21.02 -11.68
N ASN A 84 -21.16 -20.55 -12.91
CA ASN A 84 -19.86 -20.61 -13.58
C ASN A 84 -19.12 -19.27 -13.57
N ILE A 85 -19.82 -18.14 -13.49
CA ILE A 85 -19.18 -16.82 -13.48
C ILE A 85 -18.32 -16.66 -12.24
N ASP A 86 -18.81 -17.01 -11.04
CA ASP A 86 -18.02 -16.90 -9.82
C ASP A 86 -16.76 -17.77 -9.86
N LYS A 87 -16.84 -18.96 -10.46
CA LYS A 87 -15.69 -19.85 -10.66
C LYS A 87 -14.70 -19.28 -11.66
N ILE A 88 -15.18 -18.75 -12.78
CA ILE A 88 -14.34 -18.11 -13.81
C ILE A 88 -13.64 -16.87 -13.23
N CYS A 89 -14.38 -16.00 -12.54
CA CYS A 89 -13.84 -14.82 -11.88
C CYS A 89 -12.79 -15.17 -10.81
N SER A 90 -13.04 -16.21 -10.01
CA SER A 90 -12.09 -16.71 -9.00
C SER A 90 -10.81 -17.25 -9.65
N LEU A 91 -10.91 -18.03 -10.73
CA LEU A 91 -9.75 -18.55 -11.47
C LEU A 91 -8.95 -17.43 -12.15
N CYS A 92 -9.63 -16.43 -12.73
CA CYS A 92 -8.96 -15.26 -13.32
C CYS A 92 -8.22 -14.45 -12.25
N TYR A 93 -8.82 -14.23 -11.08
CA TYR A 93 -8.16 -13.54 -9.97
C TYR A 93 -6.96 -14.33 -9.45
N ALA A 94 -7.09 -15.65 -9.27
CA ALA A 94 -5.99 -16.51 -8.86
C ALA A 94 -4.82 -16.47 -9.86
N GLY A 95 -5.10 -16.52 -11.17
CA GLY A 95 -4.09 -16.39 -12.21
C GLY A 95 -3.38 -15.04 -12.19
N TYR A 96 -4.13 -13.94 -12.03
CA TYR A 96 -3.55 -12.60 -11.90
C TYR A 96 -2.65 -12.47 -10.67
N MET A 97 -3.12 -12.96 -9.52
CA MET A 97 -2.36 -12.93 -8.27
C MET A 97 -1.06 -13.72 -8.38
N LEU A 98 -1.09 -14.87 -9.06
CA LEU A 98 0.10 -15.68 -9.30
C LEU A 98 1.11 -14.98 -10.22
N GLN A 99 0.64 -14.35 -11.30
CA GLN A 99 1.51 -13.59 -12.20
C GLN A 99 2.17 -12.41 -11.49
N LYS A 100 1.42 -11.70 -10.64
CA LYS A 100 1.94 -10.61 -9.81
C LYS A 100 3.01 -11.13 -8.84
N LEU A 101 2.74 -12.23 -8.14
CA LEU A 101 3.69 -12.86 -7.22
C LEU A 101 5.00 -13.22 -7.91
N PHE A 102 4.93 -13.92 -9.06
CA PHE A 102 6.11 -14.30 -9.82
C PHE A 102 6.93 -13.11 -10.31
N LYS A 103 6.26 -12.01 -10.69
CA LYS A 103 6.94 -10.76 -11.04
C LYS A 103 7.68 -10.16 -9.85
N GLU A 104 7.09 -10.15 -8.65
CA GLU A 104 7.72 -9.64 -7.43
C GLU A 104 8.90 -10.51 -6.95
N ILE A 105 8.86 -11.82 -7.22
CA ILE A 105 9.98 -12.74 -6.99
C ILE A 105 11.09 -12.56 -8.04
N GLY A 106 10.81 -11.92 -9.17
CA GLY A 106 11.79 -11.62 -10.22
C GLY A 106 11.81 -12.60 -11.40
N LEU A 107 10.76 -13.42 -11.57
CA LEU A 107 10.67 -14.32 -12.71
C LEU A 107 10.37 -13.56 -14.01
N SER A 108 11.11 -13.91 -15.07
CA SER A 108 10.94 -13.30 -16.39
C SER A 108 9.57 -13.60 -17.00
N GLU A 109 9.14 -12.79 -17.98
CA GLU A 109 7.88 -13.03 -18.69
C GLU A 109 7.83 -14.42 -19.31
N ASN A 110 8.90 -14.83 -20.00
CA ASN A 110 8.98 -16.16 -20.63
C ASN A 110 8.89 -17.29 -19.58
N THR A 111 9.54 -17.13 -18.43
CA THR A 111 9.48 -18.13 -17.34
C THR A 111 8.05 -18.28 -16.82
N ARG A 112 7.36 -17.15 -16.63
CA ARG A 112 5.96 -17.10 -16.18
C ARG A 112 5.02 -17.72 -17.21
N SER A 113 5.21 -17.46 -18.50
CA SER A 113 4.42 -18.06 -19.57
C SER A 113 4.60 -19.58 -19.65
N VAL A 114 5.83 -20.08 -19.50
CA VAL A 114 6.11 -21.54 -19.46
C VAL A 114 5.43 -22.19 -18.27
N TYR A 115 5.47 -21.58 -17.08
CA TYR A 115 4.76 -22.10 -15.92
C TYR A 115 3.24 -22.13 -16.16
N SER A 116 2.64 -21.04 -16.64
CA SER A 116 1.20 -21.02 -16.94
C SER A 116 0.80 -22.06 -17.96
N TYR A 117 1.59 -22.27 -19.01
CA TYR A 117 1.35 -23.32 -20.00
C TYR A 117 1.29 -24.71 -19.35
N LEU A 118 2.28 -25.05 -18.50
CA LEU A 118 2.33 -26.32 -17.79
C LEU A 118 1.18 -26.49 -16.79
N LEU A 119 0.68 -25.39 -16.21
CA LEU A 119 -0.45 -25.41 -15.28
C LEU A 119 -1.76 -25.77 -15.99
N GLU A 120 -1.93 -25.26 -17.20
CA GLU A 120 -3.13 -25.46 -18.01
C GLU A 120 -3.13 -26.81 -18.73
N HIS A 121 -1.98 -27.20 -19.29
CA HIS A 121 -1.86 -28.35 -20.19
C HIS A 121 -1.29 -29.59 -19.50
N GLY A 122 -0.79 -29.45 -18.27
CA GLY A 122 -0.14 -30.54 -17.54
C GLY A 122 1.22 -30.93 -18.15
N ALA A 123 1.61 -32.19 -17.90
CA ALA A 123 2.91 -32.70 -18.31
C ALA A 123 3.13 -32.60 -19.83
N SER A 124 4.12 -31.82 -20.25
CA SER A 124 4.36 -31.47 -21.65
C SER A 124 5.83 -31.58 -22.01
N SER A 125 6.12 -32.00 -23.24
CA SER A 125 7.48 -32.01 -23.79
C SER A 125 7.95 -30.59 -24.14
N ALA A 126 9.26 -30.35 -24.20
CA ALA A 126 9.81 -29.07 -24.64
C ALA A 126 9.32 -28.65 -26.03
N ARG A 127 8.99 -29.61 -26.91
CA ARG A 127 8.36 -29.34 -28.21
C ARG A 127 6.96 -28.74 -28.05
N GLN A 128 6.10 -29.37 -27.25
CA GLN A 128 4.73 -28.92 -27.05
C GLN A 128 4.69 -27.51 -26.43
N ILE A 129 5.58 -27.26 -25.46
CA ILE A 129 5.72 -25.94 -24.82
C ILE A 129 6.20 -24.89 -25.84
N ALA A 130 7.24 -25.20 -26.63
CA ALA A 130 7.76 -24.30 -27.65
C ALA A 130 6.70 -23.95 -28.71
N ASP A 131 6.00 -24.97 -29.22
CA ASP A 131 4.96 -24.81 -30.25
C ASP A 131 3.75 -24.05 -29.68
N GLY A 132 3.38 -24.29 -28.41
CA GLY A 132 2.25 -23.64 -27.75
C GLY A 132 2.49 -22.19 -27.34
N LEU A 133 3.73 -21.81 -27.04
CA LEU A 133 4.11 -20.45 -26.64
C LEU A 133 4.78 -19.63 -27.74
N GLY A 134 5.11 -20.24 -28.88
CA GLY A 134 5.81 -19.58 -29.98
C GLY A 134 7.24 -19.15 -29.64
N ILE A 135 7.89 -19.84 -28.71
CA ILE A 135 9.27 -19.55 -28.27
C ILE A 135 10.25 -20.64 -28.74
N PRO A 136 11.53 -20.30 -29.01
CA PRO A 136 12.52 -21.29 -29.44
C PRO A 136 12.73 -22.39 -28.38
N ARG A 137 12.90 -23.65 -28.82
CA ARG A 137 13.16 -24.79 -27.92
C ARG A 137 14.32 -24.59 -26.94
N PRO A 138 15.47 -23.99 -27.32
CA PRO A 138 16.53 -23.71 -26.35
C PRO A 138 16.03 -22.82 -25.20
N SER A 139 15.25 -21.78 -25.51
CA SER A 139 14.66 -20.88 -24.51
C SER A 139 13.74 -21.62 -23.54
N VAL A 140 12.99 -22.63 -24.01
CA VAL A 140 12.16 -23.47 -23.15
C VAL A 140 13.00 -24.20 -22.10
N TYR A 141 14.16 -24.76 -22.49
CA TYR A 141 15.04 -25.42 -21.53
C TYR A 141 15.65 -24.44 -20.51
N ASP A 142 16.00 -23.23 -20.95
CA ASP A 142 16.48 -22.17 -20.05
C ASP A 142 15.39 -21.81 -19.03
N GLN A 143 14.15 -21.61 -19.49
CA GLN A 143 13.01 -21.29 -18.61
C GLN A 143 12.69 -22.43 -17.64
N ILE A 144 12.71 -23.69 -18.11
CA ILE A 144 12.50 -24.85 -17.24
C ILE A 144 13.60 -24.95 -16.19
N THR A 145 14.85 -24.63 -16.53
CA THR A 145 15.96 -24.65 -15.57
C THR A 145 15.72 -23.64 -14.45
N ILE A 146 15.25 -22.43 -14.78
CA ILE A 146 14.87 -21.42 -13.79
C ILE A 146 13.70 -21.91 -12.93
N LEU A 147 12.66 -22.50 -13.54
CA LEU A 147 11.54 -23.05 -12.78
C LEU A 147 11.98 -24.18 -11.84
N LYS A 148 12.88 -25.06 -12.28
CA LYS A 148 13.46 -26.13 -11.45
C LYS A 148 14.29 -25.56 -10.30
N SER A 149 15.07 -24.49 -10.50
CA SER A 149 15.85 -23.88 -9.41
C SER A 149 14.98 -23.25 -8.32
N HIS A 150 13.71 -22.98 -8.62
CA HIS A 150 12.71 -22.50 -7.66
C HIS A 150 11.77 -23.63 -7.16
N ASP A 151 12.03 -24.90 -7.51
CA ASP A 151 11.16 -26.06 -7.28
C ASP A 151 9.70 -25.83 -7.75
N LEU A 152 9.55 -25.12 -8.88
CA LEU A 152 8.27 -24.84 -9.53
C LEU A 152 7.93 -25.86 -10.62
N ALA A 153 8.93 -26.55 -11.15
CA ALA A 153 8.76 -27.55 -12.19
C ALA A 153 9.66 -28.76 -11.93
N THR A 154 9.22 -29.93 -12.39
CA THR A 154 9.96 -31.18 -12.35
C THR A 154 10.05 -31.79 -13.75
N GLU A 155 11.04 -32.67 -13.94
CA GLU A 155 11.17 -33.45 -15.18
C GLU A 155 10.90 -34.93 -14.91
N ARG A 156 10.20 -35.59 -15.83
CA ARG A 156 9.94 -37.03 -15.81
C ARG A 156 10.27 -37.63 -17.17
N ILE A 157 10.86 -38.83 -17.16
CA ILE A 157 11.09 -39.61 -18.38
C ILE A 157 9.91 -40.55 -18.56
N GLN A 158 9.24 -40.46 -19.71
CA GLN A 158 8.17 -41.37 -20.11
C GLN A 158 8.38 -41.76 -21.57
N GLU A 159 8.40 -43.07 -21.87
CA GLU A 159 8.57 -43.58 -23.24
C GLU A 159 9.79 -43.00 -23.98
N ASN A 160 10.94 -42.90 -23.29
CA ASN A 160 12.18 -42.31 -23.81
C ASN A 160 12.10 -40.80 -24.17
N LYS A 161 11.06 -40.09 -23.72
CA LYS A 161 10.90 -38.64 -23.89
C LYS A 161 10.92 -37.93 -22.53
N LYS A 162 11.56 -36.77 -22.48
CA LYS A 162 11.50 -35.88 -21.32
C LYS A 162 10.20 -35.08 -21.35
N LEU A 163 9.41 -35.22 -20.30
CA LEU A 163 8.23 -34.41 -20.02
C LEU A 163 8.51 -33.52 -18.82
N PHE A 164 7.97 -32.31 -18.87
CA PHE A 164 8.07 -31.31 -17.82
C PHE A 164 6.68 -31.05 -17.27
N GLN A 165 6.58 -30.91 -15.96
CA GLN A 165 5.32 -30.64 -15.29
C GLN A 165 5.55 -29.69 -14.11
N ILE A 166 4.48 -29.06 -13.64
CA ILE A 166 4.53 -28.27 -12.41
C ILE A 166 4.76 -29.21 -11.21
N ASP A 167 5.58 -28.74 -10.28
CA ASP A 167 5.74 -29.40 -8.98
C ASP A 167 4.54 -29.11 -8.05
N ASP A 168 4.53 -29.59 -6.82
CA ASP A 168 3.39 -29.34 -5.92
C ASP A 168 3.17 -27.82 -5.70
N ILE A 169 1.99 -27.33 -6.09
CA ILE A 169 1.55 -25.93 -5.92
C ILE A 169 1.65 -25.51 -4.44
N LYS A 170 1.57 -26.45 -3.49
CA LYS A 170 1.77 -26.21 -2.06
C LYS A 170 3.16 -25.67 -1.72
N ASN A 171 4.12 -25.73 -2.65
CA ASN A 171 5.46 -25.17 -2.49
C ASN A 171 5.51 -23.65 -2.79
N LEU A 172 4.51 -23.07 -3.47
CA LEU A 172 4.49 -21.63 -3.78
C LEU A 172 4.68 -20.70 -2.57
N PRO A 173 4.07 -20.94 -1.39
CA PRO A 173 4.31 -20.11 -0.21
C PRO A 173 5.77 -20.08 0.24
N ARG A 174 6.58 -21.11 -0.11
CA ARG A 174 8.01 -21.15 0.22
C ARG A 174 8.79 -20.03 -0.47
N LEU A 175 8.43 -19.68 -1.71
CA LEU A 175 9.08 -18.59 -2.45
C LEU A 175 8.97 -17.24 -1.74
N ILE A 176 7.81 -16.99 -1.12
CA ILE A 176 7.60 -15.78 -0.32
C ILE A 176 8.48 -15.82 0.93
N LYS A 177 8.54 -16.96 1.62
CA LYS A 177 9.38 -17.13 2.81
C LYS A 177 10.87 -16.94 2.49
N GLU A 178 11.35 -17.46 1.37
CA GLU A 178 12.72 -17.25 0.90
C GLU A 178 13.00 -15.78 0.60
N LYS A 179 12.06 -15.08 -0.06
CA LYS A 179 12.19 -13.64 -0.33
C LYS A 179 12.20 -12.82 0.96
N ILE A 180 11.34 -13.14 1.93
CA ILE A 180 11.34 -12.50 3.26
C ILE A 180 12.69 -12.73 3.95
N ALA A 181 13.17 -13.97 4.00
CA ALA A 181 14.45 -14.29 4.64
C ALA A 181 15.64 -13.56 3.96
N LEU A 182 15.61 -13.39 2.64
CA LEU A 182 16.60 -12.59 1.92
C LEU A 182 16.53 -11.12 2.32
N LEU A 183 15.33 -10.54 2.36
CA LEU A 183 15.13 -9.14 2.74
C LEU A 183 15.54 -8.88 4.20
N GLU A 184 15.20 -9.78 5.12
CA GLU A 184 15.65 -9.72 6.53
C GLU A 184 17.18 -9.80 6.65
N LYS A 185 17.84 -10.59 5.79
CA LYS A 185 19.30 -10.66 5.74
C LYS A 185 19.91 -9.37 5.20
N GLU A 186 19.34 -8.80 4.14
CA GLU A 186 19.77 -7.53 3.56
C GLU A 186 19.57 -6.36 4.54
N GLU A 187 18.46 -6.36 5.28
CA GLU A 187 18.19 -5.42 6.37
C GLU A 187 19.27 -5.50 7.45
N LYS A 188 19.59 -6.69 7.97
CA LYS A 188 20.67 -6.88 8.95
C LYS A 188 22.04 -6.42 8.42
N HIS A 189 22.34 -6.67 7.15
CA HIS A 189 23.56 -6.17 6.53
C HIS A 189 23.58 -4.64 6.47
N LEU A 190 22.46 -4.02 6.10
CA LEU A 190 22.30 -2.58 6.07
C LEU A 190 22.47 -1.99 7.48
N GLU A 191 21.82 -2.55 8.48
CA GLU A 191 21.97 -2.15 9.90
C GLU A 191 23.42 -2.21 10.37
N ALA A 192 24.19 -3.22 9.94
CA ALA A 192 25.60 -3.36 10.31
C ALA A 192 26.51 -2.29 9.65
N ILE A 193 26.19 -1.85 8.42
CA ILE A 193 26.98 -0.82 7.72
C ILE A 193 26.49 0.61 7.99
N LEU A 194 25.23 0.77 8.40
CA LEU A 194 24.59 2.07 8.58
C LEU A 194 25.38 2.99 9.53
N PRO A 195 25.89 2.54 10.71
CA PRO A 195 26.70 3.39 11.58
C PRO A 195 27.97 3.91 10.90
N ARG A 196 28.60 3.11 10.02
CA ARG A 196 29.79 3.53 9.28
C ARG A 196 29.43 4.58 8.23
N LEU A 197 28.33 4.39 7.51
CA LEU A 197 27.84 5.37 6.54
C LEU A 197 27.45 6.69 7.22
N LEU A 198 26.81 6.61 8.39
CA LEU A 198 26.42 7.77 9.18
C LEU A 198 27.65 8.59 9.60
N LYS A 199 28.71 7.95 10.12
CA LYS A 199 29.97 8.62 10.47
C LYS A 199 30.62 9.38 9.31
N HIS A 200 30.48 8.91 8.07
CA HIS A 200 30.99 9.61 6.89
C HIS A 200 30.04 10.72 6.39
N SER A 201 28.78 10.71 6.83
CA SER A 201 27.74 11.69 6.50
C SER A 201 27.52 12.77 7.57
N GLU A 202 28.15 12.60 8.74
CA GLU A 202 28.25 13.59 9.81
C GLU A 202 29.11 14.77 9.34
N SER A 203 28.54 15.60 8.48
CA SER A 203 28.96 16.99 8.44
C SER A 203 28.53 17.61 9.77
N ILE A 204 29.49 18.10 10.55
CA ILE A 204 29.28 18.86 11.79
C ILE A 204 28.39 20.09 11.55
N ALA A 205 28.27 20.52 10.28
CA ALA A 205 27.42 21.63 9.90
C ALA A 205 25.93 21.34 10.18
N PRO A 206 25.21 22.26 10.85
CA PRO A 206 23.78 22.13 11.07
C PRO A 206 23.06 22.05 9.71
N LYS A 207 22.17 21.08 9.57
CA LYS A 207 21.37 20.89 8.34
C LYS A 207 20.00 21.50 8.57
N ILE A 208 19.63 22.45 7.72
CA ILE A 208 18.29 23.03 7.68
C ILE A 208 17.60 22.53 6.42
N LYS A 209 16.44 21.87 6.57
CA LYS A 209 15.59 21.45 5.47
C LYS A 209 14.30 22.24 5.49
N PHE A 210 13.99 22.93 4.41
CA PHE A 210 12.76 23.71 4.27
C PHE A 210 11.71 22.95 3.46
N TYR A 211 10.47 23.07 3.88
CA TYR A 211 9.33 22.37 3.31
C TYR A 211 8.19 23.36 3.10
N SER A 212 7.75 23.53 1.86
CA SER A 212 6.67 24.47 1.52
C SER A 212 5.33 23.76 1.38
N GLY A 213 4.26 24.43 1.77
CA GLY A 213 2.89 23.97 1.60
C GLY A 213 2.50 22.82 2.54
N VAL A 214 1.23 22.45 2.48
CA VAL A 214 0.64 21.40 3.33
C VAL A 214 1.35 20.06 3.18
N HIS A 215 1.73 19.69 1.96
CA HIS A 215 2.47 18.44 1.71
C HIS A 215 3.83 18.45 2.40
N GLY A 216 4.56 19.57 2.31
CA GLY A 216 5.84 19.73 2.98
C GLY A 216 5.72 19.59 4.49
N VAL A 217 4.73 20.23 5.10
CA VAL A 217 4.46 20.11 6.54
C VAL A 217 4.14 18.66 6.93
N LYS A 218 3.31 17.96 6.16
CA LYS A 218 3.02 16.54 6.41
C LYS A 218 4.28 15.68 6.35
N GLN A 219 5.21 15.99 5.47
CA GLN A 219 6.49 15.28 5.39
C GLN A 219 7.35 15.48 6.64
N VAL A 220 7.40 16.71 7.18
CA VAL A 220 8.08 17.03 8.45
C VAL A 220 7.52 16.20 9.60
N LEU A 221 6.19 16.14 9.74
CA LEU A 221 5.54 15.40 10.82
C LEU A 221 5.60 13.88 10.62
N ASN A 222 5.65 13.41 9.38
CA ASN A 222 5.85 11.99 9.10
C ASN A 222 7.25 11.51 9.47
N GLU A 223 8.29 12.33 9.31
CA GLU A 223 9.67 11.99 9.75
C GLU A 223 9.73 11.74 11.26
N PHE A 224 8.97 12.50 12.05
CA PHE A 224 8.83 12.29 13.49
C PHE A 224 8.26 10.89 13.81
N CYS A 225 7.23 10.45 13.08
CA CYS A 225 6.68 9.10 13.15
C CYS A 225 7.57 8.04 12.48
N TRP A 226 8.87 8.27 12.27
CA TRP A 226 9.81 7.18 11.97
C TRP A 226 10.57 6.71 13.22
N GLN A 227 10.42 7.43 14.34
CA GLN A 227 10.96 6.99 15.62
C GLN A 227 10.13 5.82 16.18
N GLN A 228 10.73 5.06 17.10
CA GLN A 228 10.06 3.99 17.83
C GLN A 228 10.53 4.01 19.29
N ASN A 229 9.63 3.82 20.24
CA ASN A 229 9.91 3.84 21.68
C ASN A 229 10.65 5.13 22.11
N ALA A 230 10.12 6.29 21.72
CA ALA A 230 10.80 7.57 21.89
C ALA A 230 10.00 8.53 22.78
N GLU A 231 10.70 9.45 23.45
CA GLU A 231 10.09 10.58 24.15
C GLU A 231 10.33 11.88 23.41
N THR A 232 9.29 12.71 23.31
CA THR A 232 9.33 13.96 22.56
C THR A 232 8.61 15.09 23.29
N ALA A 233 8.89 16.33 22.86
CA ALA A 233 8.25 17.51 23.42
C ALA A 233 7.78 18.45 22.30
N ALA A 234 6.59 19.00 22.43
CA ALA A 234 5.96 19.81 21.39
C ALA A 234 5.40 21.11 21.95
N PHE A 235 5.77 22.23 21.33
CA PHE A 235 5.16 23.54 21.51
C PHE A 235 4.12 23.70 20.41
N TRP A 236 2.83 23.59 20.74
CA TRP A 236 1.81 23.20 19.76
C TRP A 236 0.57 24.10 19.79
N ALA A 237 0.41 24.90 18.75
CA ALA A 237 -0.78 25.75 18.54
C ALA A 237 -1.89 24.94 17.85
N THR A 238 -2.60 24.11 18.63
CA THR A 238 -3.49 23.05 18.10
C THR A 238 -4.54 23.55 17.10
N LYS A 239 -5.22 24.67 17.37
CA LYS A 239 -6.19 25.27 16.43
C LYS A 239 -5.56 25.62 15.08
N GLU A 240 -4.34 26.19 15.08
CA GLU A 240 -3.65 26.57 13.84
C GLU A 240 -3.22 25.34 13.05
N MET A 241 -2.70 24.34 13.75
CA MET A 241 -2.22 23.11 13.10
C MET A 241 -3.35 22.31 12.48
N ILE A 242 -4.52 22.22 13.14
CA ILE A 242 -5.71 21.58 12.56
C ILE A 242 -6.19 22.33 11.32
N ALA A 243 -6.15 23.67 11.34
CA ALA A 243 -6.52 24.47 10.18
C ALA A 243 -5.60 24.24 8.97
N VAL A 244 -4.31 23.92 9.21
CA VAL A 244 -3.34 23.61 8.14
C VAL A 244 -3.52 22.18 7.60
N LEU A 245 -3.68 21.20 8.49
CA LEU A 245 -3.50 19.77 8.14
C LEU A 245 -4.79 18.97 8.04
N GLY A 246 -5.87 19.47 8.64
CA GLY A 246 -7.16 18.79 8.74
C GLY A 246 -7.23 17.82 9.93
N LYS A 247 -8.47 17.53 10.34
CA LYS A 247 -8.77 16.65 11.49
C LYS A 247 -8.32 15.21 11.23
N GLU A 248 -8.63 14.70 10.04
CA GLU A 248 -8.36 13.32 9.64
C GLU A 248 -6.87 13.00 9.66
N TYR A 249 -6.04 13.98 9.28
CA TYR A 249 -4.59 13.83 9.34
C TYR A 249 -4.08 13.67 10.79
N PHE A 250 -4.63 14.45 11.74
CA PHE A 250 -4.25 14.29 13.15
C PHE A 250 -4.75 12.98 13.75
N GLU A 251 -5.92 12.50 13.34
CA GLU A 251 -6.39 11.19 13.76
C GLU A 251 -5.43 10.07 13.31
N ASP A 252 -5.01 10.08 12.04
CA ASP A 252 -4.02 9.14 11.53
C ASP A 252 -2.65 9.29 12.21
N LEU A 253 -2.15 10.52 12.32
CA LEU A 253 -0.85 10.82 12.94
C LEU A 253 -0.80 10.32 14.39
N ASN A 254 -1.87 10.55 15.17
CA ASN A 254 -1.91 10.12 16.56
C ASN A 254 -1.99 8.59 16.69
N ARG A 255 -2.71 7.89 15.80
CA ARG A 255 -2.69 6.41 15.78
C ARG A 255 -1.30 5.88 15.49
N ARG A 256 -0.64 6.40 14.45
CA ARG A 256 0.74 6.00 14.11
C ARG A 256 1.70 6.24 15.27
N ARG A 257 1.64 7.43 15.88
CA ARG A 257 2.47 7.78 17.04
C ARG A 257 2.27 6.82 18.22
N ILE A 258 1.02 6.48 18.56
CA ILE A 258 0.73 5.57 19.68
C ILE A 258 1.20 4.15 19.36
N ARG A 259 0.97 3.65 18.15
CA ARG A 259 1.48 2.32 17.70
C ARG A 259 3.00 2.22 17.75
N GLN A 260 3.69 3.34 17.57
CA GLN A 260 5.15 3.42 17.65
C GLN A 260 5.68 3.62 19.07
N ASN A 261 4.78 3.62 20.07
CA ASN A 261 5.11 3.84 21.47
C ASN A 261 5.89 5.15 21.69
N ILE A 262 5.47 6.23 21.03
CA ILE A 262 6.11 7.54 21.16
C ILE A 262 5.36 8.37 22.20
N TYR A 263 6.01 8.65 23.33
CA TYR A 263 5.48 9.52 24.36
C TYR A 263 5.72 11.00 24.02
N THR A 264 4.73 11.86 24.27
CA THR A 264 4.85 13.31 23.96
C THR A 264 4.42 14.20 25.12
N ARG A 265 5.28 15.16 25.49
CA ARG A 265 4.92 16.30 26.34
C ARG A 265 4.49 17.47 25.46
N GLY A 266 3.21 17.87 25.51
CA GLY A 266 2.65 18.93 24.68
C GLY A 266 2.34 20.20 25.46
N LEU A 267 2.80 21.36 24.98
CA LEU A 267 2.39 22.68 25.45
C LEU A 267 1.42 23.31 24.48
N TRP A 268 0.27 23.74 24.98
CA TRP A 268 -0.75 24.44 24.19
C TRP A 268 -0.95 25.86 24.73
N PRO A 269 -1.02 26.88 23.87
CA PRO A 269 -1.42 28.20 24.31
C PRO A 269 -2.94 28.20 24.58
N ASP A 270 -3.36 28.89 25.64
CA ASP A 270 -4.74 28.83 26.15
C ASP A 270 -5.78 29.24 25.09
N ASP A 271 -5.44 30.21 24.24
CA ASP A 271 -6.31 30.74 23.18
C ASP A 271 -6.37 29.86 21.92
N LYS A 272 -5.39 28.96 21.73
CA LYS A 272 -5.33 28.02 20.59
C LYS A 272 -5.52 26.54 20.97
N LYS A 273 -5.97 26.24 22.19
CA LYS A 273 -6.39 24.89 22.59
C LYS A 273 -7.70 24.46 21.91
N VAL A 274 -7.98 23.16 21.88
CA VAL A 274 -9.21 22.62 21.29
C VAL A 274 -10.06 21.87 22.30
N SER A 275 -11.33 21.66 21.95
CA SER A 275 -12.23 20.80 22.72
C SER A 275 -11.90 19.32 22.48
N LEU A 276 -11.68 18.56 23.55
CA LEU A 276 -11.44 17.11 23.46
C LEU A 276 -12.68 16.35 22.97
N LYS A 277 -13.89 16.91 23.15
CA LYS A 277 -15.12 16.36 22.59
C LYS A 277 -15.17 16.44 21.06
N GLU A 278 -14.63 17.52 20.48
CA GLU A 278 -14.63 17.72 19.03
C GLU A 278 -13.44 16.98 18.37
N TYR A 279 -12.32 16.90 19.08
CA TYR A 279 -11.08 16.27 18.63
C TYR A 279 -10.58 15.21 19.63
N PRO A 280 -11.23 14.04 19.68
CA PRO A 280 -10.90 12.99 20.65
C PRO A 280 -9.49 12.40 20.49
N CYS A 281 -8.88 12.56 19.31
CA CYS A 281 -7.51 12.13 19.02
C CYS A 281 -6.41 12.85 19.84
N PHE A 282 -6.76 13.93 20.55
CA PHE A 282 -5.88 14.64 21.47
C PHE A 282 -6.09 14.30 22.95
N GLY A 283 -6.73 13.16 23.26
CA GLY A 283 -6.85 12.69 24.64
C GLY A 283 -5.52 12.54 25.37
N VAL A 284 -5.61 12.51 26.71
CA VAL A 284 -4.47 12.51 27.65
C VAL A 284 -4.58 11.43 28.72
N SER A 285 -5.48 10.46 28.56
CA SER A 285 -5.46 9.23 29.36
C SER A 285 -4.21 8.39 29.02
N GLU A 286 -3.85 7.43 29.87
CA GLU A 286 -2.59 6.67 29.79
C GLU A 286 -2.30 6.10 28.39
N GLY A 287 -3.31 5.51 27.74
CA GLY A 287 -3.18 4.91 26.40
C GLY A 287 -2.86 5.90 25.27
N PHE A 288 -3.02 7.21 25.49
CA PHE A 288 -2.62 8.21 24.51
C PHE A 288 -1.12 8.50 24.53
N LEU A 289 -0.35 8.00 25.50
CA LEU A 289 1.10 8.20 25.61
C LEU A 289 1.47 9.69 25.49
N ARG A 290 0.79 10.56 26.23
CA ARG A 290 1.10 11.99 26.23
C ARG A 290 0.68 12.68 27.52
N GLU A 291 1.37 13.76 27.87
CA GLU A 291 0.90 14.76 28.82
C GLU A 291 0.73 16.09 28.06
N ILE A 292 -0.39 16.78 28.26
CA ILE A 292 -0.58 18.14 27.72
C ILE A 292 -0.70 19.11 28.87
N ARG A 293 0.01 20.24 28.77
CA ARG A 293 -0.15 21.40 29.65
C ARG A 293 -0.58 22.63 28.87
N ILE A 294 -1.40 23.45 29.52
CA ILE A 294 -1.87 24.73 29.01
C ILE A 294 -0.99 25.84 29.56
N ALA A 295 -0.41 26.63 28.66
CA ALA A 295 0.44 27.75 29.01
C ALA A 295 -0.30 28.84 29.80
N PRO A 296 0.42 29.64 30.62
CA PRO A 296 -0.16 30.81 31.28
C PRO A 296 -0.87 31.74 30.29
N LYS A 297 -1.96 32.36 30.76
CA LYS A 297 -2.69 33.36 29.97
C LYS A 297 -1.74 34.50 29.55
N GLY A 298 -1.86 34.93 28.29
CA GLY A 298 -1.00 35.96 27.70
C GLY A 298 0.26 35.43 27.02
N ILE A 299 0.66 34.18 27.28
CA ILE A 299 1.71 33.51 26.50
C ILE A 299 1.03 32.78 25.34
N THR A 300 1.22 33.28 24.12
CA THR A 300 0.62 32.72 22.90
C THR A 300 1.63 32.67 21.76
N TRP A 301 1.37 31.79 20.79
CA TRP A 301 2.19 31.57 19.60
C TRP A 301 1.35 30.94 18.48
N ASP A 302 1.71 31.23 17.24
CA ASP A 302 1.07 30.67 16.05
C ASP A 302 1.93 29.57 15.41
N MET A 303 3.25 29.71 15.44
CA MET A 303 4.19 28.71 14.96
C MET A 303 4.40 27.62 16.01
N SER A 304 4.36 26.36 15.57
CA SER A 304 4.59 25.21 16.43
C SER A 304 5.97 24.62 16.20
N TYR A 305 6.55 24.01 17.23
CA TYR A 305 7.75 23.18 17.07
C TYR A 305 7.65 21.85 17.82
N TRP A 306 8.40 20.87 17.34
CA TRP A 306 8.50 19.54 17.93
C TRP A 306 9.96 19.14 18.06
N LEU A 307 10.36 18.76 19.27
CA LEU A 307 11.66 18.24 19.67
C LEU A 307 11.65 16.71 19.59
N TYR A 308 12.55 16.11 18.79
CA TYR A 308 12.67 14.66 18.63
C TYR A 308 14.11 14.24 18.29
N GLY A 309 14.42 12.95 18.43
CA GLY A 309 15.74 12.38 18.07
C GLY A 309 16.93 12.95 18.86
N GLU A 310 16.66 13.69 19.93
CA GLU A 310 17.63 14.41 20.78
C GLU A 310 18.49 15.51 20.11
N ASP A 311 18.39 15.73 18.80
CA ASP A 311 19.16 16.72 18.07
C ASP A 311 18.39 17.38 16.91
N LYS A 312 17.09 17.09 16.77
CA LYS A 312 16.22 17.65 15.73
C LYS A 312 15.08 18.46 16.29
N VAL A 313 14.84 19.60 15.64
CA VAL A 313 13.69 20.46 15.90
C VAL A 313 12.94 20.68 14.60
N ALA A 314 11.69 20.21 14.55
CA ALA A 314 10.77 20.49 13.47
C ALA A 314 9.94 21.72 13.81
N PHE A 315 9.92 22.72 12.95
CA PHE A 315 9.03 23.87 13.02
C PHE A 315 7.93 23.75 11.96
N VAL A 316 6.72 24.17 12.32
CA VAL A 316 5.55 24.22 11.45
C VAL A 316 4.85 25.55 11.65
N SER A 317 4.77 26.35 10.59
CA SER A 317 4.08 27.64 10.61
C SER A 317 2.56 27.47 10.69
N SER A 318 1.88 28.55 11.03
CA SER A 318 0.42 28.59 11.03
C SER A 318 -0.16 28.60 9.61
N ARG A 319 -1.49 28.60 9.53
CA ARG A 319 -2.27 28.66 8.29
C ARG A 319 -1.94 29.87 7.40
N GLN A 320 -1.38 30.93 7.96
CA GLN A 320 -1.07 32.16 7.21
C GLN A 320 0.09 31.93 6.24
N GLU A 321 1.11 31.18 6.66
CA GLU A 321 2.35 31.01 5.88
C GLU A 321 2.52 29.59 5.31
N THR A 322 1.93 28.59 5.96
CA THR A 322 1.92 27.17 5.55
C THR A 322 3.26 26.64 5.03
N PHE A 323 4.27 26.61 5.88
CA PHE A 323 5.55 25.97 5.65
C PHE A 323 6.03 25.25 6.91
N GLY A 324 7.07 24.43 6.77
CA GLY A 324 7.78 23.85 7.89
C GLY A 324 9.27 23.73 7.58
N PHE A 325 10.07 23.54 8.63
CA PHE A 325 11.48 23.25 8.45
C PHE A 325 12.00 22.36 9.57
N VAL A 326 13.04 21.60 9.28
CA VAL A 326 13.74 20.78 10.27
C VAL A 326 15.15 21.28 10.41
N ILE A 327 15.55 21.59 11.65
CA ILE A 327 16.91 21.92 12.01
C ILE A 327 17.51 20.71 12.72
N HIS A 328 18.58 20.17 12.16
CA HIS A 328 19.42 19.16 12.79
C HIS A 328 20.62 19.86 13.44
N SER A 329 20.54 20.06 14.75
CA SER A 329 21.57 20.70 15.58
C SER A 329 21.31 20.43 17.06
N LYS A 330 22.31 19.87 17.75
CA LYS A 330 22.21 19.59 19.19
C LYS A 330 22.09 20.87 20.02
N ASP A 331 22.83 21.92 19.66
CA ASP A 331 22.79 23.21 20.38
C ASP A 331 21.43 23.90 20.23
N PHE A 332 20.89 23.89 19.02
CA PHE A 332 19.57 24.44 18.76
C PHE A 332 18.47 23.62 19.47
N TYR A 333 18.57 22.29 19.43
CA TYR A 333 17.68 21.40 20.20
C TYR A 333 17.71 21.72 21.70
N ASN A 334 18.90 21.81 22.29
CA ASN A 334 19.06 22.09 23.72
C ASN A 334 18.50 23.47 24.10
N THR A 335 18.67 24.48 23.23
CA THR A 335 18.12 25.83 23.43
C THR A 335 16.58 25.80 23.42
N MET A 336 15.98 25.16 22.41
CA MET A 336 14.53 25.03 22.30
C MET A 336 13.93 24.15 23.40
N LYS A 337 14.68 23.15 23.88
CA LYS A 337 14.32 22.35 25.06
C LYS A 337 14.33 23.20 26.32
N ALA A 338 15.35 24.02 26.55
CA ALA A 338 15.38 24.93 27.70
C ALA A 338 14.19 25.91 27.70
N GLN A 339 13.85 26.48 26.54
CA GLN A 339 12.64 27.28 26.37
C GLN A 339 11.36 26.49 26.70
N PHE A 340 11.25 25.26 26.19
CA PHE A 340 10.12 24.38 26.48
C PHE A 340 9.97 24.15 27.98
N GLU A 341 11.04 23.76 28.68
CA GLU A 341 11.01 23.46 30.12
C GLU A 341 10.62 24.70 30.96
N ALA A 342 11.09 25.90 30.57
CA ALA A 342 10.74 27.14 31.24
C ALA A 342 9.22 27.39 31.21
N VAL A 343 8.58 27.23 30.04
CA VAL A 343 7.13 27.38 29.92
C VAL A 343 6.40 26.19 30.56
N TRP A 344 6.92 24.98 30.43
CA TRP A 344 6.36 23.76 31.03
C TRP A 344 6.20 23.85 32.55
N SER A 345 7.20 24.41 33.22
CA SER A 345 7.24 24.56 34.68
C SER A 345 6.16 25.51 35.23
N THR A 346 5.67 26.45 34.42
CA THR A 346 4.64 27.43 34.80
C THR A 346 3.26 27.10 34.22
N SER A 347 3.15 26.02 33.45
CA SER A 347 1.93 25.60 32.76
C SER A 347 1.10 24.62 33.58
N LYS A 348 -0.21 24.56 33.30
CA LYS A 348 -1.16 23.72 34.05
C LYS A 348 -1.54 22.46 33.28
N PRO A 349 -1.57 21.26 33.89
CA PRO A 349 -2.03 20.04 33.23
C PRO A 349 -3.44 20.18 32.66
N LEU A 350 -3.63 19.70 31.43
CA LEU A 350 -4.95 19.54 30.82
C LEU A 350 -5.66 18.39 31.53
N LYS A 351 -6.91 18.62 31.94
CA LYS A 351 -7.73 17.58 32.58
C LYS A 351 -8.11 16.52 31.56
N SER A 352 -7.97 15.26 31.95
CA SER A 352 -8.44 14.13 31.15
C SER A 352 -9.97 14.10 31.08
N GLU A 353 -10.51 13.80 29.91
CA GLU A 353 -11.95 13.62 29.68
C GLU A 353 -12.24 12.26 28.99
N PRO A 354 -11.99 11.13 29.67
CA PRO A 354 -12.07 9.78 29.10
C PRO A 354 -13.37 9.49 28.33
N ARG A 355 -14.49 10.01 28.85
CA ARG A 355 -15.82 9.89 28.24
C ARG A 355 -15.87 10.31 26.77
N TYR A 356 -15.04 11.27 26.37
CA TYR A 356 -15.01 11.76 25.00
C TYR A 356 -13.86 11.17 24.19
N THR A 357 -12.73 10.87 24.85
CA THR A 357 -11.48 10.55 24.15
C THR A 357 -11.24 9.05 24.00
N ASP A 358 -11.61 8.23 24.98
CA ASP A 358 -11.08 6.86 25.06
C ASP A 358 -11.61 5.94 23.95
N ALA A 359 -12.79 6.22 23.39
CA ALA A 359 -13.29 5.53 22.20
C ALA A 359 -12.34 5.66 20.99
N PHE A 360 -11.50 6.71 20.93
CA PHE A 360 -10.47 6.82 19.90
C PHE A 360 -9.35 5.78 20.09
N LEU A 361 -9.05 5.36 21.32
CA LEU A 361 -7.99 4.38 21.58
C LEU A 361 -8.33 3.00 21.01
N GLU A 362 -9.61 2.65 20.91
CA GLU A 362 -10.08 1.42 20.27
C GLU A 362 -9.75 1.33 18.77
N THR A 363 -9.31 2.46 18.21
CA THR A 363 -9.05 2.62 16.79
C THR A 363 -7.55 2.67 16.45
N VAL A 364 -6.70 2.72 17.49
CA VAL A 364 -5.25 2.55 17.42
C VAL A 364 -4.96 1.06 17.24
#